data_AF-A0A8T4TN75-F1
#
_entry.id   AF-A0A8T4TN75-F1
#
_cell.length_a   1.000
_cell.length_b   1.000
_cell.length_c   1.000
_cell.angle_alpha   90.00
_cell.angle_beta   90.00
_cell.angle_gamma   90.00
#
_symmetry.space_group_name_H-M   'P 1'
#
loop_
_entity.id
_entity.type
_entity.pdbx_description
1 polymer ?
#
loop_
_entity_poly.entity_id
_entity_poly.type
_entity_poly.pdbx_seq_one_letter_code
_entity_poly.pdbx_strand_id
1 'polypeptide(L)'
;MVKFKVERYSDFLKITNSNGSLKMSVYLKNPDDSTGVIFETPFCKFVTCRDLRDYDREIKEHKINPNFQYVEIGAGLGEFIPNLIDRYGSKLKYKPIVIDPINYSLIRDIINFTLSLDLTKKVSGRLKIILMRCLIILDNNKVILINIDLEQAVKSKKILNIADVLIDMAGAAHYMKNYKYAWKLERRILKPNGILLATVIKSGIHYPS
;
A
#
# COMPACT_ATOMS: atom_id res chain seq x y z
N MET A 1 -17.01 -10.38 -15.97
CA MET A 1 -16.60 -8.97 -16.17
C MET A 1 -17.17 -8.14 -15.02
N VAL A 2 -16.34 -7.38 -14.31
CA VAL A 2 -16.81 -6.51 -13.20
C VAL A 2 -17.58 -5.34 -13.79
N LYS A 3 -18.75 -5.02 -13.22
CA LYS A 3 -19.54 -3.85 -13.61
C LYS A 3 -19.25 -2.68 -12.68
N PHE A 4 -19.16 -1.47 -13.24
CA PHE A 4 -18.90 -0.24 -12.50
C PHE A 4 -20.02 0.78 -12.75
N LYS A 5 -20.42 1.48 -11.69
CA LYS A 5 -21.31 2.65 -11.73
C LYS A 5 -20.45 3.91 -11.63
N VAL A 6 -20.74 4.91 -12.45
CA VAL A 6 -20.09 6.23 -12.42
C VAL A 6 -21.08 7.27 -11.94
N GLU A 7 -20.66 8.09 -10.98
CA GLU A 7 -21.36 9.27 -10.49
C GLU A 7 -20.43 10.46 -10.71
N ARG A 8 -20.89 11.46 -11.47
CA ARG A 8 -20.11 12.65 -11.82
C ARG A 8 -20.57 13.83 -10.96
N TYR A 9 -19.62 14.47 -10.31
CA TYR A 9 -19.80 15.69 -9.53
C TYR A 9 -19.01 16.84 -10.17
N SER A 10 -19.21 18.05 -9.67
CA SER A 10 -18.49 19.25 -10.15
C SER A 10 -16.97 19.10 -10.10
N ASP A 11 -16.47 18.47 -9.02
CA ASP A 11 -15.04 18.47 -8.70
C ASP A 11 -14.40 17.08 -8.70
N PHE A 12 -15.20 16.02 -8.78
CA PHE A 12 -14.69 14.64 -8.77
C PHE A 12 -15.60 13.65 -9.49
N LEU A 13 -15.03 12.50 -9.85
CA LEU A 13 -15.75 11.31 -10.28
C LEU A 13 -15.75 10.31 -9.14
N LYS A 14 -16.90 9.66 -8.92
CA LYS A 14 -17.00 8.51 -8.04
C LYS A 14 -17.36 7.28 -8.86
N ILE A 15 -16.54 6.26 -8.73
CA ILE A 15 -16.72 4.99 -9.42
C ILE A 15 -16.91 3.92 -8.35
N THR A 16 -17.97 3.13 -8.46
CA THR A 16 -18.30 2.07 -7.50
C THR A 16 -18.52 0.76 -8.25
N ASN A 17 -17.95 -0.34 -7.76
CA ASN A 17 -18.24 -1.65 -8.35
C ASN A 17 -19.67 -2.13 -7.99
N SER A 18 -20.22 -3.07 -8.76
CA SER A 18 -21.65 -3.43 -8.68
C SER A 18 -22.12 -3.94 -7.32
N ASN A 19 -21.25 -4.51 -6.48
CA ASN A 19 -21.59 -4.97 -5.13
C ASN A 19 -21.29 -3.91 -4.04
N GLY A 20 -20.80 -2.73 -4.41
CA GLY A 20 -20.48 -1.63 -3.50
C GLY A 20 -19.22 -1.86 -2.62
N SER A 21 -18.47 -2.94 -2.82
CA SER A 21 -17.31 -3.28 -2.00
C SER A 21 -16.10 -2.40 -2.25
N LEU A 22 -15.96 -1.80 -3.43
CA LEU A 22 -14.89 -0.87 -3.76
C LEU A 22 -15.49 0.42 -4.32
N LYS A 23 -15.05 1.54 -3.75
CA LYS A 23 -15.32 2.88 -4.26
C LYS A 23 -14.01 3.55 -4.59
N MET A 24 -13.95 4.25 -5.70
CA MET A 24 -12.84 5.13 -6.05
C MET A 24 -13.38 6.53 -6.28
N SER A 25 -12.77 7.52 -5.65
CA SER A 25 -13.04 8.94 -5.86
C SER A 25 -11.82 9.57 -6.54
N VAL A 26 -12.03 10.27 -7.66
CA VAL A 26 -10.97 10.90 -8.46
C VAL A 26 -11.27 12.39 -8.58
N TYR A 27 -10.45 13.22 -7.95
CA TYR A 27 -10.60 14.68 -7.96
C TYR A 27 -10.00 15.27 -9.24
N LEU A 28 -10.82 16.03 -9.97
CA LEU A 28 -10.50 16.47 -11.34
C LEU A 28 -9.54 17.66 -11.38
N LYS A 29 -9.56 18.52 -10.36
CA LYS A 29 -8.77 19.76 -10.29
C LYS A 29 -7.34 19.51 -9.76
N ASN A 30 -7.19 18.68 -8.73
CA ASN A 30 -5.93 18.44 -8.03
C ASN A 30 -5.61 16.93 -7.87
N PRO A 31 -5.46 16.16 -8.96
CA PRO A 31 -5.24 14.72 -8.87
C PRO A 31 -3.87 14.32 -8.29
N ASP A 32 -2.88 15.21 -8.32
CA ASP A 32 -1.51 14.91 -7.88
C ASP A 32 -1.30 15.03 -6.36
N ASP A 33 -2.29 15.53 -5.63
CA ASP A 33 -2.24 15.48 -4.17
C ASP A 33 -2.39 14.01 -3.70
N SER A 34 -1.86 13.71 -2.53
CA SER A 34 -2.07 12.47 -1.78
C SER A 34 -3.56 12.09 -1.61
N THR A 35 -4.46 13.05 -1.81
CA THR A 35 -5.92 12.93 -1.75
C THR A 35 -6.61 12.96 -3.12
N GLY A 36 -5.87 13.14 -4.21
CA GLY A 36 -6.42 13.31 -5.56
C GLY A 36 -7.08 12.06 -6.13
N VAL A 37 -6.67 10.88 -5.65
CA VAL A 37 -7.33 9.59 -5.91
C VAL A 37 -7.45 8.85 -4.59
N ILE A 38 -8.68 8.51 -4.21
CA ILE A 38 -9.00 7.84 -2.95
C ILE A 38 -9.73 6.53 -3.27
N PHE A 39 -9.34 5.45 -2.60
CA PHE A 39 -10.11 4.21 -2.62
C PHE A 39 -10.67 3.89 -1.24
N GLU A 40 -11.91 3.45 -1.21
CA GLU A 40 -12.59 2.93 -0.01
C GLU A 40 -12.93 1.46 -0.24
N THR A 41 -12.61 0.62 0.75
CA THR A 41 -12.84 -0.82 0.75
C THR A 41 -13.65 -1.21 2.01
N PRO A 42 -14.15 -2.45 2.13
CA PRO A 42 -14.86 -2.87 3.33
C PRO A 42 -13.93 -2.95 4.55
N PHE A 43 -12.62 -3.12 4.31
CA PHE A 43 -11.60 -3.26 5.34
C PHE A 43 -11.03 -1.92 5.79
N CYS A 44 -10.99 -0.94 4.88
CA CYS A 44 -10.26 0.30 5.05
C CYS A 44 -10.99 1.45 4.36
N LYS A 45 -11.20 2.54 5.08
CA LYS A 45 -11.82 3.77 4.56
C LYS A 45 -10.92 4.51 3.56
N PHE A 46 -9.61 4.33 3.61
CA PHE A 46 -8.65 5.08 2.79
C PHE A 46 -7.45 4.22 2.40
N VAL A 47 -7.42 3.74 1.16
CA VAL A 47 -6.20 3.11 0.62
C VAL A 47 -5.20 4.20 0.27
N THR A 48 -4.01 4.13 0.87
CA THR A 48 -2.93 5.09 0.57
C THR A 48 -2.51 4.97 -0.90
N CYS A 49 -2.27 6.11 -1.55
CA CYS A 49 -1.67 6.19 -2.89
C CYS A 49 -0.40 7.07 -2.87
N ARG A 50 0.20 7.26 -1.69
CA ARG A 50 1.22 8.27 -1.45
C ARG A 50 2.49 8.01 -2.25
N ASP A 51 3.11 9.10 -2.69
CA ASP A 51 4.46 9.04 -3.26
C ASP A 51 5.47 8.91 -2.12
N LEU A 52 6.63 8.31 -2.39
CA LEU A 52 7.64 8.02 -1.37
C LEU A 52 8.14 9.30 -0.70
N ARG A 53 8.14 10.43 -1.42
CA ARG A 53 8.51 11.74 -0.88
C ARG A 53 7.61 12.20 0.28
N ASP A 54 6.37 11.71 0.31
CA ASP A 54 5.33 12.05 1.30
C ASP A 54 5.34 11.07 2.50
N TYR A 55 6.21 10.06 2.49
CA TYR A 55 6.42 9.19 3.63
C TYR A 55 7.20 9.91 4.73
N ASP A 56 7.17 9.36 5.94
CA ASP A 56 8.00 9.85 7.03
C ASP A 56 9.48 9.80 6.66
N ARG A 57 10.22 10.75 7.22
CA ARG A 57 11.65 10.97 6.91
C ARG A 57 12.47 9.68 7.01
N GLU A 58 12.23 8.90 8.06
CA GLU A 58 12.95 7.64 8.32
C GLU A 58 12.72 6.59 7.24
N ILE A 59 11.52 6.55 6.63
CA ILE A 59 11.22 5.62 5.54
C ILE A 59 11.81 6.12 4.23
N LYS A 60 11.58 7.40 3.89
CA LYS A 60 12.01 7.94 2.58
C LYS A 60 13.53 8.11 2.46
N GLU A 61 14.23 8.34 3.56
CA GLU A 61 15.69 8.45 3.62
C GLU A 61 16.38 7.12 3.96
N HIS A 62 15.61 6.04 4.15
CA HIS A 62 16.18 4.73 4.49
C HIS A 62 17.15 4.26 3.41
N LYS A 63 18.38 3.97 3.83
CA LYS A 63 19.41 3.41 2.95
C LYS A 63 19.10 1.94 2.66
N ILE A 64 18.68 1.66 1.43
CA ILE A 64 18.37 0.30 0.98
C ILE A 64 19.61 -0.60 0.97
N ASN A 65 19.49 -1.80 1.54
CA ASN A 65 20.44 -2.89 1.43
C ASN A 65 19.80 -4.02 0.60
N PRO A 66 20.30 -4.34 -0.61
CA PRO A 66 19.69 -5.35 -1.47
C PRO A 66 19.72 -6.77 -0.90
N ASN A 67 20.52 -7.01 0.16
CA ASN A 67 20.59 -8.31 0.84
C ASN A 67 19.54 -8.50 1.94
N PHE A 68 18.72 -7.48 2.22
CA PHE A 68 17.70 -7.53 3.27
C PHE A 68 16.34 -7.98 2.73
N GLN A 69 15.59 -8.69 3.57
CA GLN A 69 14.19 -9.01 3.35
C GLN A 69 13.33 -7.82 3.82
N TYR A 70 12.71 -7.14 2.85
CA TYR A 70 11.75 -6.06 3.09
C TYR A 70 10.32 -6.60 3.19
N VAL A 71 9.57 -6.10 4.16
CA VAL A 71 8.14 -6.36 4.33
C VAL A 71 7.40 -5.04 4.50
N GLU A 72 6.36 -4.77 3.70
CA GLU A 72 5.48 -3.60 3.88
C GLU A 72 4.08 -4.07 4.32
N ILE A 73 3.58 -3.46 5.41
CA ILE A 73 2.26 -3.73 5.97
C ILE A 73 1.29 -2.67 5.47
N GLY A 74 0.13 -3.10 4.94
CA GLY A 74 -0.89 -2.22 4.42
C GLY A 74 -0.35 -1.23 3.37
N ALA A 75 0.45 -1.74 2.42
CA ALA A 75 1.12 -0.94 1.40
C ALA A 75 0.14 -0.08 0.58
N GLY A 76 -1.11 -0.56 0.41
CA GLY A 76 -2.07 0.04 -0.50
C GLY A 76 -1.45 0.25 -1.88
N LEU A 77 -1.54 1.46 -2.41
CA LEU A 77 -0.92 1.88 -3.67
C LEU A 77 0.25 2.85 -3.41
N GLY A 78 0.88 2.71 -2.25
CA GLY A 78 2.07 3.44 -1.84
C GLY A 78 3.28 3.10 -2.71
N GLU A 79 4.28 3.99 -2.68
CA GLU A 79 5.43 3.91 -3.59
C GLU A 79 6.62 3.12 -3.06
N PHE A 80 6.68 2.75 -1.77
CA PHE A 80 7.90 2.14 -1.20
C PHE A 80 8.33 0.86 -1.93
N ILE A 81 7.51 -0.20 -1.93
CA ILE A 81 7.85 -1.45 -2.63
C ILE A 81 8.00 -1.25 -4.15
N PRO A 82 7.11 -0.51 -4.86
CA PRO A 82 7.33 -0.18 -6.26
C PRO A 82 8.68 0.50 -6.54
N ASN A 83 9.09 1.45 -5.72
CA ASN A 83 10.38 2.15 -5.84
C ASN A 83 11.57 1.22 -5.57
N LEU A 84 11.44 0.32 -4.59
CA LEU A 84 12.44 -0.70 -4.28
C LEU A 84 12.66 -1.62 -5.49
N ILE A 85 11.59 -2.08 -6.11
CA ILE A 85 11.63 -2.95 -7.30
C ILE A 85 12.20 -2.21 -8.51
N ASP A 86 11.77 -0.98 -8.77
CA ASP A 86 12.24 -0.19 -9.92
C ASP A 86 13.76 0.07 -9.84
N ARG A 87 14.27 0.42 -8.66
CA ARG A 87 15.68 0.79 -8.48
C ARG A 87 16.61 -0.42 -8.33
N TYR A 88 16.12 -1.52 -7.75
CA TYR A 88 16.97 -2.63 -7.33
C TYR A 88 16.53 -4.00 -7.82
N GLY A 89 15.43 -4.14 -8.57
CA GLY A 89 14.72 -5.40 -8.81
C GLY A 89 15.61 -6.63 -9.07
N SER A 90 16.53 -6.56 -10.04
CA SER A 90 17.44 -7.68 -10.36
C SER A 90 18.59 -7.89 -9.36
N LYS A 91 18.84 -6.91 -8.49
CA LYS A 91 19.89 -6.91 -7.47
C LYS A 91 19.37 -7.36 -6.10
N LEU A 92 18.06 -7.38 -5.88
CA LEU A 92 17.48 -7.81 -4.62
C LEU A 92 17.73 -9.31 -4.42
N LYS A 93 18.28 -9.66 -3.26
CA LYS A 93 18.48 -11.06 -2.86
C LYS A 93 17.16 -11.78 -2.61
N TYR A 94 16.15 -11.04 -2.12
CA TYR A 94 14.85 -11.57 -1.77
C TYR A 94 13.73 -10.73 -2.40
N LYS A 95 12.64 -11.39 -2.80
CA LYS A 95 11.43 -10.67 -3.23
C LYS A 95 10.83 -9.95 -2.01
N PRO A 96 10.52 -8.65 -2.10
CA PRO A 96 9.79 -7.96 -1.04
C PRO A 96 8.43 -8.61 -0.81
N ILE A 97 7.94 -8.49 0.43
CA ILE A 97 6.66 -9.04 0.85
C ILE A 97 5.71 -7.89 1.14
N VAL A 98 4.48 -7.98 0.65
CA VAL A 98 3.39 -7.07 1.01
C VAL A 98 2.35 -7.86 1.79
N ILE A 99 1.94 -7.38 2.95
CA ILE A 99 0.85 -7.95 3.75
C ILE A 99 -0.29 -6.93 3.78
N ASP A 100 -1.38 -7.23 3.09
CA ASP A 100 -2.45 -6.26 2.89
C ASP A 100 -3.77 -6.95 2.52
N PRO A 101 -4.90 -6.68 3.22
CA PRO A 101 -6.19 -7.29 2.91
C PRO A 101 -6.89 -6.73 1.65
N ILE A 102 -6.34 -5.69 1.02
CA ILE A 102 -6.97 -5.03 -0.13
C ILE A 102 -7.02 -5.93 -1.37
N ASN A 103 -8.14 -5.91 -2.11
CA ASN A 103 -8.25 -6.62 -3.38
C ASN A 103 -7.61 -5.82 -4.53
N TYR A 104 -6.31 -6.02 -4.75
CA TYR A 104 -5.54 -5.34 -5.79
C TYR A 104 -6.05 -5.62 -7.21
N SER A 105 -6.61 -6.81 -7.48
CA SER A 105 -7.17 -7.12 -8.80
C SER A 105 -8.39 -6.25 -9.11
N LEU A 106 -9.26 -6.05 -8.12
CA LEU A 106 -10.42 -5.19 -8.25
C LEU A 106 -10.02 -3.70 -8.38
N ILE A 107 -8.96 -3.28 -7.67
CA ILE A 107 -8.37 -1.94 -7.82
C ILE A 107 -7.82 -1.73 -9.23
N ARG A 108 -7.06 -2.68 -9.77
CA ARG A 108 -6.57 -2.62 -11.15
C ARG A 108 -7.74 -2.45 -12.12
N ASP A 109 -8.80 -3.23 -11.95
CA ASP A 109 -9.95 -3.21 -12.85
C ASP A 109 -10.70 -1.87 -12.80
N ILE A 110 -10.91 -1.27 -11.62
CA ILE A 110 -11.58 0.03 -11.50
C ILE A 110 -10.72 1.17 -12.06
N ILE A 111 -9.39 1.10 -11.93
CA ILE A 111 -8.47 2.09 -12.52
C ILE A 111 -8.49 1.98 -14.05
N ASN A 112 -8.41 0.77 -14.61
CA ASN A 112 -8.49 0.54 -16.06
C ASN A 112 -9.81 1.04 -16.64
N PHE A 113 -10.93 0.74 -15.99
CA PHE A 113 -12.23 1.27 -16.38
C PHE A 113 -12.25 2.80 -16.33
N THR A 114 -11.67 3.40 -15.29
CA THR A 114 -11.67 4.86 -15.16
C THR A 114 -10.79 5.52 -16.21
N LEU A 115 -9.66 4.90 -16.58
CA LEU A 115 -8.79 5.34 -17.68
C LEU A 115 -9.46 5.29 -19.05
N SER A 116 -10.57 4.56 -19.23
CA SER A 116 -11.35 4.59 -20.48
C SER A 116 -12.39 5.72 -20.53
N LEU A 117 -12.52 6.51 -19.46
CA LEU A 117 -13.39 7.68 -19.43
C LEU A 117 -12.68 8.91 -20.02
N ASP A 118 -13.46 9.93 -20.40
CA ASP A 118 -12.91 11.22 -20.79
C ASP A 118 -12.35 11.96 -19.56
N LEU A 119 -11.03 11.94 -19.45
CA LEU A 119 -10.25 12.46 -18.33
C LEU A 119 -9.21 13.45 -18.83
N THR A 120 -8.87 14.43 -17.99
CA THR A 120 -7.73 15.32 -18.27
C THR A 120 -6.43 14.52 -18.30
N LYS A 121 -5.42 15.04 -19.04
CA LYS A 121 -4.09 14.44 -19.10
C LYS A 121 -3.45 14.27 -17.72
N LYS A 122 -3.69 15.22 -16.81
CA LYS A 122 -3.17 15.21 -15.44
C LYS A 122 -3.75 14.04 -14.63
N VAL A 123 -5.08 13.90 -14.61
CA VAL A 123 -5.77 12.80 -13.92
C VAL A 123 -5.35 11.45 -14.52
N SER A 124 -5.31 11.35 -15.84
CA SER A 124 -4.86 10.14 -16.54
C SER A 124 -3.42 9.76 -16.19
N GLY A 125 -2.53 10.75 -16.12
CA GLY A 125 -1.13 10.56 -15.71
C GLY A 125 -1.02 9.97 -14.31
N ARG A 126 -1.75 10.56 -13.34
CA ARG A 126 -1.80 10.06 -11.97
C ARG A 126 -2.32 8.63 -11.88
N LEU A 127 -3.45 8.34 -12.54
CA LEU A 127 -4.03 6.99 -12.55
C LEU A 127 -3.09 5.96 -13.18
N LYS A 128 -2.31 6.31 -14.20
CA LYS A 128 -1.28 5.43 -14.78
C LYS A 128 -0.16 5.11 -13.80
N ILE A 129 0.30 6.09 -13.01
CA ILE A 129 1.30 5.85 -11.94
C ILE A 129 0.74 4.88 -10.91
N ILE A 130 -0.48 5.13 -10.43
CA ILE A 130 -1.15 4.27 -9.44
C ILE A 130 -1.36 2.85 -10.00
N LEU A 131 -1.80 2.74 -11.27
CA LEU A 131 -1.95 1.46 -11.96
C LEU A 131 -0.62 0.71 -12.05
N MET A 132 0.46 1.37 -12.42
CA MET A 132 1.80 0.77 -12.48
C MET A 132 2.21 0.21 -11.12
N ARG A 133 2.00 0.94 -10.03
CA ARG A 133 2.27 0.46 -8.65
C ARG A 133 1.43 -0.78 -8.32
N CYS A 134 0.13 -0.74 -8.64
CA CYS A 134 -0.77 -1.88 -8.45
C CYS A 134 -0.29 -3.12 -9.21
N LEU A 135 0.14 -2.95 -10.47
CA LEU A 135 0.64 -4.04 -11.31
C LEU A 135 1.94 -4.63 -10.79
N ILE A 136 2.83 -3.82 -10.20
CA ILE A 136 4.06 -4.32 -9.54
C ILE A 136 3.70 -5.21 -8.34
N ILE A 137 2.75 -4.77 -7.51
CA ILE A 137 2.33 -5.54 -6.32
C ILE A 137 1.64 -6.85 -6.71
N LEU A 138 0.89 -6.87 -7.82
CA LEU A 138 0.23 -8.07 -8.37
C LEU A 138 1.21 -9.04 -9.07
N ASP A 139 2.42 -8.61 -9.40
CA ASP A 139 3.39 -9.45 -10.11
C ASP A 139 4.13 -10.37 -9.13
N ASN A 140 3.73 -11.65 -9.09
CA ASN A 140 4.32 -12.67 -8.23
C ASN A 140 5.81 -12.95 -8.50
N ASN A 141 6.35 -12.51 -9.65
CA ASN A 141 7.79 -12.59 -9.92
C ASN A 141 8.57 -11.49 -9.23
N LYS A 142 7.91 -10.39 -8.84
CA LYS A 142 8.52 -9.21 -8.21
C LYS A 142 8.21 -9.13 -6.72
N VAL A 143 6.96 -9.40 -6.34
CA VAL A 143 6.46 -9.23 -4.97
C VAL A 143 5.81 -10.52 -4.48
N ILE A 144 5.97 -10.83 -3.20
CA ILE A 144 5.16 -11.86 -2.52
C ILE A 144 3.99 -11.13 -1.85
N LEU A 145 2.81 -11.21 -2.46
CA LEU A 145 1.60 -10.62 -1.90
C LEU A 145 0.89 -11.62 -0.97
N ILE A 146 0.81 -11.28 0.31
CA ILE A 146 0.02 -11.99 1.32
C ILE A 146 -1.29 -11.21 1.50
N ASN A 147 -2.30 -11.61 0.72
CA ASN A 147 -3.55 -10.84 0.60
C ASN A 147 -4.57 -11.17 1.72
N ILE A 148 -4.17 -10.92 2.97
CA ILE A 148 -4.95 -11.09 4.19
C ILE A 148 -4.56 -10.02 5.20
N ASP A 149 -5.30 -9.89 6.30
CA ASP A 149 -4.94 -8.98 7.38
C ASP A 149 -3.68 -9.44 8.14
N LEU A 150 -3.04 -8.50 8.83
CA LEU A 150 -1.80 -8.72 9.60
C LEU A 150 -1.97 -9.82 10.68
N GLU A 151 -3.12 -9.89 11.34
CA GLU A 151 -3.36 -10.85 12.41
C GLU A 151 -3.40 -12.28 11.87
N GLN A 152 -4.13 -12.50 10.77
CA GLN A 152 -4.18 -13.78 10.07
C GLN A 152 -2.80 -14.17 9.52
N ALA A 153 -2.07 -13.20 8.96
CA ALA A 153 -0.73 -13.43 8.44
C ALA A 153 0.21 -13.95 9.55
N VAL A 154 0.22 -13.30 10.73
CA VAL A 154 1.01 -13.73 11.89
C VAL A 154 0.53 -15.07 12.46
N LYS A 155 -0.79 -15.34 12.47
CA LYS A 155 -1.35 -16.64 12.90
C LYS A 155 -0.86 -17.80 12.04
N SER A 156 -0.58 -17.59 10.76
CA SER A 156 -0.05 -18.62 9.85
C SER A 156 1.34 -19.15 10.24
N LYS A 157 2.07 -18.42 11.09
CA LYS A 157 3.47 -18.65 11.50
C LYS A 157 4.51 -18.60 10.36
N LYS A 158 4.11 -18.53 9.09
CA LYS A 158 5.03 -18.53 7.93
C LYS A 158 5.87 -17.25 7.81
N ILE A 159 5.42 -16.17 8.44
CA ILE A 159 6.03 -14.84 8.35
C ILE A 159 6.75 -14.40 9.62
N LEU A 160 6.98 -15.31 10.57
CA LEU A 160 7.62 -14.94 11.84
C LEU A 160 9.13 -14.86 11.66
N ASN A 161 9.76 -13.82 12.22
CA ASN A 161 11.21 -13.61 12.18
C ASN A 161 11.81 -13.66 10.76
N ILE A 162 11.13 -13.10 9.76
CA ILE A 162 11.59 -13.09 8.37
C ILE A 162 12.11 -11.73 7.91
N ALA A 163 11.64 -10.63 8.51
CA ALA A 163 11.93 -9.28 8.02
C ALA A 163 13.23 -8.75 8.62
N ASP A 164 14.15 -8.31 7.75
CA ASP A 164 15.26 -7.45 8.16
C ASP A 164 14.77 -6.00 8.30
N VAL A 165 13.83 -5.59 7.44
CA VAL A 165 13.19 -4.28 7.49
C VAL A 165 11.69 -4.43 7.31
N LEU A 166 10.91 -3.89 8.25
CA LEU A 166 9.46 -3.81 8.18
C LEU A 166 9.03 -2.36 8.06
N ILE A 167 8.16 -2.07 7.08
CA ILE A 167 7.59 -0.75 6.82
C ILE A 167 6.10 -0.77 7.21
N ASP A 168 5.65 0.20 8.00
CA ASP A 168 4.22 0.43 8.27
C ASP A 168 3.89 1.93 8.18
N MET A 169 3.40 2.39 7.03
CA MET A 169 2.97 3.78 6.84
C MET A 169 1.53 3.99 7.34
N ALA A 170 1.26 3.64 8.59
CA ALA A 170 -0.08 3.53 9.18
C ALA A 170 -1.00 2.53 8.46
N GLY A 171 -0.44 1.52 7.79
CA GLY A 171 -1.17 0.49 7.08
C GLY A 171 -2.03 -0.35 8.03
N ALA A 172 -1.42 -0.92 9.07
CA ALA A 172 -2.16 -1.71 10.06
C ALA A 172 -3.23 -0.89 10.79
N ALA A 173 -2.96 0.39 11.00
CA ALA A 173 -3.86 1.34 11.64
C ALA A 173 -5.20 1.52 10.90
N HIS A 174 -5.23 1.24 9.60
CA HIS A 174 -6.43 1.42 8.78
C HIS A 174 -7.49 0.33 8.94
N TYR A 175 -7.11 -0.87 9.37
CA TYR A 175 -8.01 -2.02 9.53
C TYR A 175 -7.97 -2.64 10.93
N MET A 176 -7.07 -2.19 11.81
CA MET A 176 -6.99 -2.62 13.21
C MET A 176 -7.36 -1.49 14.17
N LYS A 177 -8.24 -1.79 15.13
CA LYS A 177 -8.69 -0.80 16.15
C LYS A 177 -7.64 -0.54 17.24
N ASN A 178 -6.66 -1.42 17.42
CA ASN A 178 -5.69 -1.37 18.52
C ASN A 178 -4.25 -1.31 18.01
N TYR A 179 -3.69 -0.09 17.97
CA TYR A 179 -2.33 0.15 17.49
C TYR A 179 -1.26 -0.58 18.32
N LYS A 180 -1.43 -0.67 19.65
CA LYS A 180 -0.49 -1.42 20.50
C LYS A 180 -0.48 -2.90 20.16
N TYR A 181 -1.62 -3.44 19.74
CA TYR A 181 -1.72 -4.82 19.28
C TYR A 181 -1.09 -5.01 17.89
N ALA A 182 -1.36 -4.10 16.94
CA ALA A 182 -0.71 -4.10 15.63
C ALA A 182 0.83 -4.09 15.75
N TRP A 183 1.36 -3.18 16.57
CA TRP A 183 2.80 -3.09 16.84
C TRP A 183 3.39 -4.39 17.41
N LYS A 184 2.67 -5.06 18.32
CA LYS A 184 3.09 -6.37 18.84
C LYS A 184 3.13 -7.44 17.74
N LEU A 185 2.22 -7.40 16.77
CA LEU A 185 2.21 -8.33 15.65
C LEU A 185 3.36 -8.06 14.67
N GLU A 186 3.58 -6.80 14.30
CA GLU A 186 4.70 -6.37 13.45
C GLU A 186 6.05 -6.83 14.01
N ARG A 187 6.25 -6.66 15.32
CA ARG A 187 7.47 -7.12 16.00
C ARG A 187 7.72 -8.62 15.90
N ARG A 188 6.69 -9.44 15.71
CA ARG A 188 6.85 -10.89 15.54
C ARG A 188 7.32 -11.27 14.13
N ILE A 189 7.20 -10.36 13.16
CA ILE A 189 7.65 -10.56 11.78
C ILE A 189 9.13 -10.23 11.64
N LEU A 190 9.63 -9.28 12.44
CA LEU A 190 11.03 -8.87 12.46
C LEU A 190 11.95 -9.97 12.96
N LYS A 191 13.08 -10.16 12.28
CA LYS A 191 14.22 -10.91 12.81
C LYS A 191 14.78 -10.26 14.07
N PRO A 192 15.60 -10.99 14.85
CA PRO A 192 16.49 -10.35 15.82
C PRO A 192 17.28 -9.22 15.13
N ASN A 193 17.26 -8.02 15.72
CA ASN A 193 17.87 -6.79 15.18
C ASN A 193 17.23 -6.23 13.89
N GLY A 194 16.03 -6.71 13.53
CA GLY A 194 15.27 -6.13 12.42
C GLY A 194 14.86 -4.69 12.70
N ILE A 195 14.72 -3.90 11.63
CA ILE A 195 14.39 -2.48 11.67
C ILE A 195 12.90 -2.30 11.41
N LEU A 196 12.20 -1.62 12.32
CA LEU A 196 10.83 -1.17 12.12
C LEU A 196 10.84 0.30 11.67
N LEU A 197 10.33 0.61 10.49
CA LEU A 197 10.12 1.97 10.00
C LEU A 197 8.61 2.22 9.89
N ALA A 198 8.04 2.89 10.88
CA ALA A 198 6.58 3.03 10.98
C ALA A 198 6.12 4.46 11.27
N THR A 199 5.08 4.89 10.58
CA THR A 199 4.36 6.14 10.84
C THR A 199 3.22 5.85 11.81
N VAL A 200 3.54 5.62 13.09
CA VAL A 200 2.74 5.90 14.30
C VAL A 200 3.58 5.39 15.48
N ILE A 201 4.47 6.23 16.03
CA ILE A 201 4.52 6.70 17.44
C ILE A 201 5.33 8.03 17.48
N LYS A 202 4.77 9.13 16.94
CA LYS A 202 5.16 10.47 17.42
C LYS A 202 4.23 10.91 18.55
N SER A 203 4.30 10.15 19.64
CA SER A 203 3.99 10.56 21.01
C SER A 203 4.87 9.85 22.06
N GLY A 204 6.01 9.28 21.65
CA GLY A 204 6.96 8.64 22.59
C GLY A 204 7.85 7.62 21.89
N ILE A 205 9.01 8.06 21.42
CA ILE A 205 10.06 7.18 20.87
C ILE A 205 10.54 6.27 22.01
N HIS A 206 10.37 4.96 21.87
CA HIS A 206 11.06 3.96 22.69
C HIS A 206 12.09 3.24 21.84
N TYR A 207 13.36 3.51 22.11
CA TYR A 207 14.43 2.60 21.73
C TYR A 207 14.35 1.34 22.61
N PRO A 208 14.68 0.15 22.07
CA PRO A 208 14.77 -1.04 22.89
C PRO A 208 15.88 -0.86 23.94
N SER A 209 15.51 -1.09 25.20
CA SER A 209 16.40 -1.62 26.23
C SER A 209 16.75 -3.06 25.92
#